data_AF-A0A8I2ZM19-F1
#
_entry.id   AF-A0A8I2ZM19-F1
#
_cell.length_a   1.000
_cell.length_b   1.000
_cell.length_c   1.000
_cell.angle_alpha   90.00
_cell.angle_beta   90.00
_cell.angle_gamma   90.00
#
_symmetry.space_group_name_H-M   'P 1'
#
loop_
_entity.id
_entity.type
_entity.pdbx_description
1 polymer ?
#
loop_
_entity_poly.entity_id
_entity_poly.type
_entity_poly.pdbx_seq_one_letter_code
_entity_poly.pdbx_strand_id
1 'polypeptide(L)' 'MKNMWGTTSESLDPQAGTLVCSAPDRCSNIRAENITINVPSGKPPVYACVNVDEDLLDFTCVKPAGDRDTSQG' A
#
# COMPACT_ATOMS: atom_id res chain seq x y z
N MET A 1 -11.20 0.60 -3.20
CA MET A 1 -10.50 0.92 -4.46
C MET A 1 -10.70 -0.25 -5.41
N LYS A 2 -11.02 -0.01 -6.68
CA LYS A 2 -11.16 -1.08 -7.67
C LYS A 2 -10.62 -0.64 -9.03
N ASN A 3 -10.10 -1.59 -9.82
CA ASN A 3 -9.73 -1.40 -11.23
C ASN A 3 -8.70 -0.29 -11.44
N MET A 4 -7.54 -0.40 -10.77
CA MET A 4 -6.44 0.56 -10.96
C MET A 4 -5.32 -0.10 -11.76
N TRP A 5 -4.83 0.58 -12.78
CA TRP A 5 -3.75 0.08 -13.63
C TRP A 5 -2.84 1.22 -14.08
N GLY A 6 -1.56 0.92 -14.25
CA GLY A 6 -0.59 1.91 -14.73
C GLY A 6 0.83 1.56 -14.33
N THR A 7 1.76 2.45 -14.68
CA THR A 7 3.18 2.31 -14.33
C THR A 7 3.61 3.50 -13.47
N THR A 8 4.31 3.21 -12.38
CA THR A 8 4.86 4.23 -11.47
C THR A 8 6.21 4.76 -11.96
N SER A 9 6.73 5.81 -11.31
CA SER A 9 8.04 6.36 -11.64
C SER A 9 9.19 5.53 -11.04
N GLU A 10 10.40 5.71 -11.58
CA GLU A 10 11.61 5.02 -11.11
C GLU A 10 12.06 5.49 -9.72
N SER A 11 11.62 6.66 -9.26
CA SER A 11 12.14 7.34 -8.07
C SER A 11 11.95 6.58 -6.77
N LEU A 12 10.93 5.73 -6.68
CA LEU A 12 10.59 4.96 -5.47
C LEU A 12 10.56 3.46 -5.73
N ASP A 13 11.04 3.01 -6.88
CA ASP A 13 11.06 1.59 -7.24
C ASP A 13 11.75 0.74 -6.15
N PRO A 14 11.15 -0.38 -5.68
CA PRO A 14 9.95 -1.06 -6.20
C PRO A 14 8.63 -0.67 -5.50
N GLN A 15 8.62 0.41 -4.73
CA GLN A 15 7.43 0.88 -4.02
C GLN A 15 6.45 1.53 -4.99
N ALA A 16 5.31 0.87 -5.18
CA ALA A 16 4.24 1.33 -6.07
C ALA A 16 3.23 2.27 -5.38
N GLY A 17 3.16 2.25 -4.04
CA GLY A 17 2.24 3.09 -3.31
C GLY A 17 2.36 3.01 -1.79
N THR A 18 1.50 3.77 -1.11
CA THR A 18 1.42 3.80 0.36
C THR A 18 -0.05 3.81 0.78
N LEU A 19 -0.40 2.95 1.74
CA LEU A 19 -1.70 2.94 2.39
C LEU A 19 -1.47 3.06 3.91
N VAL A 20 -1.66 4.27 4.42
CA VAL A 20 -1.39 4.61 5.82
C VAL A 20 -2.66 5.09 6.49
N CYS A 21 -2.97 4.46 7.61
CA CYS A 21 -4.10 4.80 8.45
C CYS A 21 -3.66 5.20 9.85
N SER A 22 -4.36 6.15 10.46
CA SER A 22 -4.03 6.65 11.79
C SER A 22 -4.26 5.61 12.89
N ALA A 23 -5.24 4.73 12.72
CA ALA A 23 -5.49 3.63 13.63
C ALA A 23 -6.23 2.49 12.90
N PRO A 24 -6.08 1.23 13.34
CA PRO A 24 -6.65 0.07 12.64
C PRO A 24 -8.19 0.08 12.63
N ASP A 25 -8.81 0.72 13.63
CA ASP A 25 -10.26 0.88 13.74
C ASP A 25 -10.80 2.02 12.85
N ARG A 26 -9.99 3.04 12.53
CA ARG A 26 -10.37 4.16 11.67
C ARG A 26 -10.50 3.75 10.20
N CYS A 27 -9.66 2.81 9.76
CA CYS A 27 -9.61 2.33 8.37
C CYS A 27 -10.13 0.89 8.24
N SER A 28 -11.28 0.61 8.85
CA SER A 28 -11.94 -0.67 8.69
C SER A 28 -12.51 -0.85 7.28
N ASN A 29 -12.46 -2.07 6.73
CA ASN A 29 -13.12 -2.48 5.48
C ASN A 29 -12.66 -1.73 4.21
N ILE A 30 -11.40 -1.27 4.17
CA ILE A 30 -10.80 -0.78 2.93
C ILE A 30 -10.43 -1.99 2.06
N ARG A 31 -11.15 -2.15 0.95
CA ARG A 31 -10.90 -3.21 -0.03
C ARG A 31 -10.21 -2.67 -1.25
N ALA A 32 -9.18 -3.36 -1.71
CA ALA A 32 -8.51 -3.06 -2.97
C ALA A 32 -8.58 -4.27 -3.87
N GLU A 33 -9.37 -4.16 -4.94
CA GLU A 33 -9.60 -5.27 -5.87
C GLU A 33 -9.16 -4.90 -7.28
N ASN A 34 -8.55 -5.84 -8.01
CA ASN A 34 -8.11 -5.64 -9.39
C ASN A 34 -7.13 -4.46 -9.54
N ILE A 35 -6.03 -4.53 -8.79
CA ILE A 35 -4.97 -3.52 -8.77
C ILE A 35 -3.74 -4.07 -9.52
N THR A 36 -3.45 -3.49 -10.68
CA THR A 36 -2.36 -3.92 -11.57
C THR A 36 -1.43 -2.75 -11.84
N ILE A 37 -0.57 -2.45 -10.86
CA ILE A 37 0.44 -1.39 -11.01
C ILE A 37 1.79 -2.03 -11.32
N ASN A 38 2.47 -1.50 -12.33
CA ASN A 38 3.81 -1.89 -12.70
C ASN A 38 4.84 -0.90 -12.14
N VAL A 39 6.02 -1.41 -11.82
CA VAL A 39 7.20 -0.61 -11.47
C VAL A 39 8.25 -0.77 -12.57
N PRO A 40 9.03 0.28 -12.91
CA PRO A 40 9.97 0.24 -14.04
C PRO A 40 11.04 -0.87 -13.94
N SER A 41 11.45 -1.29 -12.75
CA SER A 41 12.43 -2.36 -12.56
C SER A 41 11.92 -3.75 -12.92
N GLY A 42 10.61 -3.91 -13.13
CA GLY A 42 9.98 -5.21 -13.35
C GLY A 42 9.91 -6.11 -12.11
N LYS A 43 10.34 -5.62 -10.93
CA LYS A 43 10.15 -6.34 -9.67
C LYS A 43 8.66 -6.38 -9.28
N PRO A 44 8.25 -7.30 -8.39
CA PRO A 44 6.93 -7.24 -7.80
C PRO A 44 6.71 -5.90 -7.10
N PRO A 45 5.63 -5.16 -7.43
CA PRO A 45 5.32 -3.88 -6.80
C PRO A 45 5.02 -4.07 -5.30
N VAL A 46 5.62 -3.24 -4.45
CA VAL A 46 5.37 -3.27 -2.99
C VAL A 46 4.65 -2.02 -2.53
N TYR A 47 3.83 -2.16 -1.49
CA TYR A 47 3.04 -1.06 -0.94
C TYR A 47 3.36 -0.88 0.53
N ALA A 48 3.66 0.35 0.94
CA ALA A 48 3.86 0.62 2.37
C ALA A 48 2.51 0.63 3.09
N CYS A 49 2.27 -0.31 4.00
CA CYS A 49 0.99 -0.46 4.68
C CYS A 49 1.13 -0.20 6.19
N VAL A 50 0.22 0.60 6.76
CA VAL A 50 0.18 0.92 8.21
C VAL A 50 -1.27 0.96 8.70
N ASN A 51 -1.57 0.18 9.74
CA ASN A 51 -2.90 0.11 10.37
C ASN A 51 -4.04 -0.19 9.39
N VAL A 52 -3.80 -1.11 8.46
CA VAL A 52 -4.77 -1.54 7.45
C VAL A 52 -4.90 -3.06 7.48
N ASP A 53 -6.06 -3.54 7.05
CA ASP A 53 -6.31 -4.97 6.93
C ASP A 53 -5.77 -5.48 5.60
N GLU A 54 -4.65 -6.21 5.65
CA GLU A 54 -3.96 -6.73 4.47
C GLU A 54 -4.77 -7.84 3.78
N ASP A 55 -5.66 -8.53 4.50
CA ASP A 55 -6.51 -9.61 3.93
C ASP A 55 -7.56 -9.06 2.95
N LEU A 56 -7.75 -7.74 2.92
CA LEU A 56 -8.69 -7.04 2.04
C LEU A 56 -8.02 -6.42 0.81
N LEU A 57 -6.72 -6.62 0.62
CA LEU A 57 -5.91 -5.97 -0.41
C LEU A 57 -5.35 -7.00 -1.42
N ASP A 58 -5.59 -6.79 -2.70
CA ASP A 58 -5.05 -7.61 -3.80
C ASP A 58 -3.55 -7.38 -4.10
N PHE A 59 -2.79 -6.77 -3.18
CA PHE A 59 -1.38 -6.42 -3.40
C PHE A 59 -0.52 -6.63 -2.16
N THR A 60 0.80 -6.73 -2.38
CA THR A 60 1.76 -7.02 -1.29
C THR A 60 2.07 -5.79 -0.46
N CYS A 61 1.75 -5.89 0.83
CA CYS A 61 2.13 -4.92 1.84
C CYS A 61 3.55 -5.16 2.37
N VAL A 62 4.29 -4.08 2.59
CA VAL A 62 5.55 -4.06 3.33
C VAL A 62 5.44 -3.03 4.44
N LYS A 63 6.04 -3.30 5.59
CA LYS A 63 6.14 -2.31 6.66
C LYS A 63 7.08 -1.19 6.19
N PRO A 64 6.65 0.08 6.17
CA PRO A 64 7.57 1.18 5.91
C PRO A 64 8.69 1.16 6.95
N ALA A 65 9.93 1.41 6.53
CA ALA A 65 11.13 1.39 7.38
C ALA A 65 11.22 2.56 8.40
N GLY A 66 10.07 3.15 8.75
CA GLY A 66 9.97 4.15 9.80
C GLY A 66 8.71 3.88 10.57
N ASP A 67 8.86 3.55 11.85
CA ASP A 67 7.81 3.63 12.86
C ASP A 67 7.26 5.06 12.85
N ARG A 68 6.27 5.31 12.01
CA ARG A 68 5.36 6.44 12.22
C ARG A 68 4.38 5.96 13.27
N ASP A 69 4.78 6.14 14.52
CA ASP A 69 3.93 6.03 15.69
C ASP A 69 2.64 6.82 15.43
N THR A 70 1.54 6.08 15.23
CA THR A 70 0.22 6.68 15.07
C THR A 70 -0.58 6.66 16.37
N SER A 71 0.06 6.46 17.52
CA SER A 71 -0.61 6.41 18.83
C SER A 71 -1.21 7.74 19.28
N GLN A 72 -0.95 8.87 18.59
CA GLN A 72 -1.36 10.19 19.07
C GLN A 72 -2.20 10.92 18.03
N GLY A 73 -3.53 10.87 18.17
CA GLY A 73 -4.50 11.62 17.37
C GLY A 73 -5.95 11.46 17.84
#